data_AF-A0A537K020-F1
#
_entry.id   AF-A0A537K020-F1
#
_cell.length_a   1.000
_cell.length_b   1.000
_cell.length_c   1.000
_cell.angle_alpha   90.00
_cell.angle_beta   90.00
_cell.angle_gamma   90.00
#
_symmetry.space_group_name_H-M   'P 1'
#
loop_
_entity.id
_entity.type
_entity.pdbx_description
1 polymer ?
#
loop_
_entity_poly.entity_id
_entity_poly.type
_entity_poly.pdbx_seq_one_letter_code
_entity_poly.pdbx_strand_id
1 'polypeptide(L)'
;MKIPLPNYLLDIVHKYRHKAGKYILPRLSSTNINLQVKNLVKAAGWNYLLPKNISRKGNMKEIKTRQGSTWRFYQHITAHTMRRTAITTLLVMGVSEVMVRRISGHAPGSKEFYKYVGIAQEYLNHEVRNAYKKLVELSSTSPSKSY
;
A
#
# COMPACT_ATOMS: atom_id res chain seq x y z
N MET A 1 13.45 18.96 -4.41
CA MET A 1 12.45 18.24 -5.23
C MET A 1 11.10 18.89 -5.03
N LYS A 2 10.34 19.18 -6.08
CA LYS A 2 8.97 19.68 -6.00
C LYS A 2 8.05 18.60 -6.58
N ILE A 3 6.94 18.31 -5.91
CA ILE A 3 5.98 17.28 -6.32
C ILE A 3 4.63 17.98 -6.49
N PRO A 4 3.94 17.81 -7.64
CA PRO A 4 2.62 18.37 -7.84
C PRO A 4 1.63 17.74 -6.86
N LEU A 5 0.79 18.56 -6.22
CA LEU A 5 -0.27 18.10 -5.33
C LEU A 5 -1.59 18.05 -6.12
N PRO A 6 -2.34 16.93 -6.03
CA PRO A 6 -3.71 16.89 -6.53
C PRO A 6 -4.63 17.90 -5.84
N ASN A 7 -5.68 18.34 -6.54
CA ASN A 7 -6.63 19.34 -6.04
C ASN A 7 -7.23 18.98 -4.67
N TYR A 8 -7.61 17.71 -4.46
CA TYR A 8 -8.19 17.27 -3.19
C TYR A 8 -7.23 17.44 -1.99
N LEU A 9 -5.91 17.40 -2.21
CA LEU A 9 -4.93 17.69 -1.16
C LEU A 9 -4.83 19.19 -0.89
N LEU A 10 -4.95 20.03 -1.93
CA LEU A 10 -4.97 21.48 -1.78
C LEU A 10 -6.16 21.92 -0.92
N ASP A 11 -7.33 21.31 -1.13
CA ASP A 11 -8.54 21.59 -0.33
C ASP A 11 -8.31 21.29 1.15
N ILE A 12 -7.65 20.17 1.46
CA ILE A 12 -7.28 19.80 2.84
C ILE A 12 -6.31 20.84 3.41
N VAL A 13 -5.25 21.19 2.67
CA VAL A 13 -4.28 22.19 3.13
C VAL A 13 -4.97 23.53 3.41
N HIS A 14 -5.84 23.99 2.52
CA HIS A 14 -6.59 25.23 2.70
C HIS A 14 -7.49 25.17 3.93
N LYS A 15 -8.23 24.08 4.13
CA LYS A 15 -9.09 23.86 5.30
C LYS A 15 -8.34 23.96 6.63
N TYR A 16 -7.10 23.46 6.68
CA TYR A 16 -6.32 23.39 7.93
C TYR A 16 -5.26 24.48 8.08
N ARG A 17 -5.05 25.33 7.07
CA ARG A 17 -4.02 26.38 7.05
C ARG A 17 -4.08 27.30 8.28
N HIS A 18 -5.29 27.76 8.63
CA HIS A 18 -5.51 28.64 9.78
C HIS A 18 -5.12 27.98 11.12
N LYS A 19 -5.22 26.66 11.22
CA LYS A 19 -4.89 25.89 12.45
C LYS A 19 -3.42 25.46 12.51
N ALA A 20 -2.71 25.52 11.39
CA ALA A 20 -1.34 25.01 11.28
C ALA A 20 -0.27 26.05 11.65
N GLY A 21 -0.63 27.34 11.69
CA GLY A 21 0.28 28.44 12.02
C GLY A 21 1.44 28.51 11.03
N LYS A 22 2.66 28.19 11.51
CA LYS A 22 3.90 28.17 10.70
C LYS A 22 3.99 26.94 9.78
N TYR A 23 3.22 25.88 10.02
CA TYR A 23 3.30 24.63 9.28
C TYR A 23 2.23 24.53 8.20
N ILE A 24 2.37 23.57 7.28
CA ILE A 24 1.37 23.31 6.24
C ILE A 24 0.11 22.64 6.83
N LEU A 25 0.31 21.76 7.81
CA LEU A 25 -0.75 21.05 8.53
C LEU A 25 -0.48 21.09 10.04
N PRO A 26 -1.53 20.96 10.88
CA PRO A 26 -1.36 20.82 12.32
C PRO A 26 -0.41 19.68 12.66
N ARG A 27 0.51 19.92 13.60
CA ARG A 27 1.52 18.92 13.97
C ARG A 27 0.91 17.83 14.83
N LEU A 28 1.17 16.60 14.44
CA LEU A 28 0.89 15.41 15.23
C LEU A 28 2.21 14.66 15.47
N SER A 29 2.36 14.07 16.64
CA SER A 29 3.46 13.13 16.89
C SER A 29 3.28 11.89 16.01
N SER A 30 4.37 11.18 15.73
CA SER A 30 4.32 9.92 14.96
C SER A 30 3.39 8.88 15.60
N THR A 31 3.40 8.80 16.93
CA THR A 31 2.48 7.96 17.72
C THR A 31 1.03 8.37 17.51
N ASN A 32 0.71 9.67 17.57
CA ASN A 32 -0.65 10.16 17.38
C ASN A 32 -1.12 9.95 15.94
N ILE A 33 -0.28 10.18 14.93
CA ILE A 33 -0.63 9.86 13.53
C ILE A 33 -1.00 8.39 13.40
N ASN A 34 -0.19 7.48 13.94
CA ASN A 34 -0.49 6.05 13.89
C ASN A 34 -1.79 5.71 14.61
N LEU A 35 -2.08 6.31 15.76
CA LEU A 35 -3.34 6.10 16.47
C LEU A 35 -4.54 6.56 15.64
N GLN A 36 -4.46 7.75 15.06
CA GLN A 36 -5.54 8.31 14.23
C GLN A 36 -5.77 7.46 12.96
N VAL A 37 -4.70 7.01 12.31
CA VAL A 37 -4.80 6.12 11.14
C VAL A 37 -5.48 4.79 11.52
N LYS A 38 -5.11 4.20 12.66
CA LYS A 38 -5.75 2.97 13.15
C LYS A 38 -7.23 3.17 13.42
N ASN A 39 -7.60 4.28 14.04
CA ASN A 39 -9.01 4.62 14.30
C ASN A 39 -9.79 4.83 12.99
N LEU A 40 -9.21 5.54 12.02
CA LEU A 40 -9.79 5.75 10.69
C LEU A 40 -10.07 4.41 9.99
N VAL A 41 -9.07 3.53 9.95
CA VAL A 41 -9.19 2.21 9.31
C VAL A 41 -10.21 1.32 10.02
N LYS A 42 -10.26 1.39 11.35
CA LYS A 42 -11.29 0.69 12.14
C LYS A 42 -12.69 1.21 11.81
N ALA A 43 -12.86 2.53 11.71
CA ALA A 43 -14.13 3.17 11.35
C ALA A 43 -14.56 2.85 9.92
N ALA A 44 -13.61 2.64 9.01
CA ALA A 44 -13.87 2.14 7.65
C ALA A 44 -14.28 0.65 7.59
N GLY A 45 -14.43 -0.02 8.75
CA GLY A 45 -14.89 -1.40 8.83
C GLY A 45 -13.79 -2.46 8.64
N TRP A 46 -12.52 -2.07 8.49
CA TRP A 46 -11.41 -3.01 8.29
C TRP A 46 -10.93 -3.60 9.63
N ASN A 47 -11.84 -4.29 10.30
CA ASN A 47 -11.72 -4.78 11.67
C ASN A 47 -11.60 -6.31 11.76
N TYR A 48 -11.40 -7.02 10.65
CA TYR A 48 -11.28 -8.48 10.63
C TYR A 48 -9.98 -8.97 11.29
N LEU A 49 -9.98 -10.23 11.72
CA LEU A 49 -8.82 -10.87 12.35
C LEU A 49 -7.70 -11.05 11.33
N LEU A 50 -6.49 -10.64 11.69
CA LEU A 50 -5.27 -10.85 10.93
C LEU A 50 -4.17 -11.28 11.91
N PRO A 51 -4.01 -12.61 12.15
CA PRO A 51 -2.99 -13.14 13.05
C PRO A 51 -1.58 -12.69 12.67
N LYS A 52 -0.76 -12.39 13.69
CA LYS A 52 0.64 -12.04 13.50
C LYS A 52 1.51 -13.25 13.81
N ASN A 53 2.00 -13.94 12.79
CA ASN A 53 2.82 -15.13 12.98
C ASN A 53 4.31 -14.79 12.93
N ILE A 54 5.11 -15.39 13.81
CA ILE A 54 6.57 -15.38 13.74
C ILE A 54 7.13 -16.79 13.73
N SER A 55 8.24 -16.97 13.01
CA SER A 55 9.04 -18.19 13.11
C SER A 55 10.06 -18.03 14.22
N ARG A 56 10.07 -18.95 15.19
CA ARG A 56 11.10 -19.03 16.22
C ARG A 56 11.56 -20.49 16.34
N LYS A 57 12.83 -20.75 16.03
CA LYS A 57 13.43 -22.10 15.99
C LYS A 57 12.64 -23.08 15.09
N GLY A 58 12.26 -22.65 13.89
CA GLY A 58 11.51 -23.47 12.93
C GLY A 58 10.01 -23.61 13.21
N ASN A 59 9.55 -23.23 14.41
CA ASN A 59 8.14 -23.30 14.76
C ASN A 59 7.44 -21.96 14.51
N MET A 60 6.28 -22.02 13.84
CA MET A 60 5.42 -20.85 13.63
C MET A 60 4.56 -20.64 14.88
N LYS A 61 4.64 -19.46 15.49
CA LYS A 61 3.81 -19.08 16.65
C LYS A 61 3.11 -17.75 16.39
N GLU A 62 1.83 -17.69 16.77
CA GLU A 62 1.08 -16.44 16.75
C GLU A 62 1.52 -15.55 17.92
N ILE A 63 1.86 -14.30 17.62
CA ILE A 63 2.00 -13.24 18.60
C ILE A 63 0.60 -12.72 18.92
N LYS A 64 0.16 -12.91 20.16
CA LYS A 64 -1.07 -12.30 20.68
C LYS A 64 -0.84 -10.83 21.06
N THR A 65 -1.93 -10.08 21.19
CA THR A 65 -1.88 -8.71 21.75
C THR A 65 -1.55 -8.76 23.25
N ARG A 66 -1.35 -7.58 23.87
CA ARG A 66 -1.18 -7.46 25.33
C ARG A 66 -2.35 -8.08 26.12
N GLN A 67 -3.53 -8.18 25.51
CA GLN A 67 -4.74 -8.74 26.11
C GLN A 67 -4.92 -10.23 25.80
N GLY A 68 -3.96 -10.89 25.16
CA GLY A 68 -4.06 -12.29 24.74
C GLY A 68 -4.92 -12.53 23.50
N SER A 69 -5.51 -11.48 22.91
CA SER A 69 -6.35 -11.60 21.71
C SER A 69 -5.52 -11.68 20.42
N THR A 70 -6.12 -12.23 19.36
CA THR A 70 -5.56 -12.19 18.00
C THR A 70 -5.60 -10.76 17.45
N TRP A 71 -4.54 -10.38 16.73
CA TRP A 71 -4.47 -9.06 16.09
C TRP A 71 -5.54 -8.89 15.02
N ARG A 72 -6.04 -7.67 14.89
CA ARG A 72 -6.99 -7.24 13.84
C ARG A 72 -6.28 -6.41 12.79
N PHE A 73 -6.82 -6.40 11.57
CA PHE A 73 -6.21 -5.73 10.42
C PHE A 73 -5.82 -4.27 10.70
N TYR A 74 -6.75 -3.45 11.20
CA TYR A 74 -6.49 -2.05 11.50
C TYR A 74 -5.28 -1.83 12.42
N GLN A 75 -4.99 -2.76 13.34
CA GLN A 75 -3.89 -2.63 14.30
C GLN A 75 -2.50 -2.73 13.65
N HIS A 76 -2.42 -3.32 12.45
CA HIS A 76 -1.20 -3.43 11.65
C HIS A 76 -0.92 -2.19 10.81
N ILE A 77 -1.89 -1.28 10.66
CA ILE A 77 -1.73 -0.09 9.83
C ILE A 77 -0.97 1.00 10.58
N THR A 78 0.02 1.57 9.89
CA THR A 78 0.89 2.64 10.36
C THR A 78 1.20 3.60 9.22
N ALA A 79 1.80 4.75 9.52
CA ALA A 79 2.34 5.66 8.50
C ALA A 79 3.35 4.97 7.57
N HIS A 80 4.13 4.01 8.08
CA HIS A 80 5.01 3.21 7.24
C HIS A 80 4.22 2.33 6.27
N THR A 81 3.13 1.69 6.72
CA THR A 81 2.22 0.93 5.85
C THR A 81 1.65 1.81 4.74
N MET A 82 1.19 3.04 5.06
CA MET A 82 0.71 3.99 4.06
C MET A 82 1.78 4.32 3.02
N ARG A 83 3.03 4.56 3.45
CA ARG A 83 4.15 4.81 2.54
C ARG A 83 4.43 3.62 1.63
N ARG A 84 4.39 2.39 2.16
CA ARG A 84 4.57 1.17 1.36
C ARG A 84 3.50 1.05 0.28
N THR A 85 2.23 1.27 0.65
CA THR A 85 1.11 1.27 -0.29
C THR A 85 1.31 2.33 -1.39
N ALA A 86 1.68 3.56 -1.02
CA ALA A 86 1.92 4.62 -2.00
C ALA A 86 3.03 4.25 -3.00
N ILE A 87 4.13 3.65 -2.53
CA ILE A 87 5.23 3.19 -3.39
C ILE A 87 4.74 2.10 -4.35
N THR A 88 4.09 1.06 -3.84
CA THR A 88 3.62 -0.06 -4.67
C THR A 88 2.57 0.39 -5.68
N THR A 89 1.65 1.28 -5.30
CA THR A 89 0.62 1.81 -6.21
C THR A 89 1.25 2.61 -7.34
N LEU A 90 2.20 3.50 -7.05
CA LEU A 90 2.88 4.28 -8.09
C LEU A 90 3.63 3.37 -9.09
N LEU A 91 4.29 2.32 -8.59
CA LEU A 91 4.98 1.35 -9.44
C LEU A 91 4.00 0.58 -10.34
N VAL A 92 2.88 0.09 -9.77
CA VAL A 92 1.83 -0.60 -10.53
C VAL A 92 1.19 0.32 -11.58
N MET A 93 1.08 1.62 -11.29
CA MET A 93 0.62 2.63 -12.25
C MET A 93 1.67 3.01 -13.31
N GLY A 94 2.83 2.34 -13.33
CA GLY A 94 3.85 2.54 -14.36
C GLY A 94 4.79 3.74 -14.12
N VAL A 95 4.75 4.36 -12.94
CA VAL A 95 5.72 5.41 -12.60
C VAL A 95 7.11 4.79 -12.45
N SER A 96 8.11 5.38 -13.11
CA SER A 96 9.45 4.79 -13.15
C SER A 96 10.06 4.60 -11.76
N GLU A 97 10.77 3.48 -11.58
CA GLU A 97 11.41 3.13 -10.31
C GLU A 97 12.32 4.23 -9.78
N VAL A 98 13.07 4.89 -10.66
CA VAL A 98 13.97 5.99 -10.30
C VAL A 98 13.19 7.15 -9.67
N MET A 99 12.02 7.49 -10.22
CA MET A 99 11.17 8.55 -9.68
C MET A 99 10.52 8.13 -8.36
N VAL A 100 9.93 6.94 -8.29
CA VAL A 100 9.30 6.44 -7.05
C VAL A 100 10.34 6.31 -5.92
N ARG A 101 11.56 5.86 -6.23
CA ARG A 101 12.68 5.78 -5.27
C ARG A 101 13.08 7.17 -4.75
N ARG A 102 13.18 8.16 -5.64
CA ARG A 102 13.48 9.56 -5.28
C ARG A 102 12.37 10.17 -4.41
N ILE A 103 11.10 10.05 -4.82
CA ILE A 103 9.94 10.58 -4.08
C ILE A 103 9.83 9.94 -2.70
N SER A 104 10.00 8.62 -2.64
CA SER A 104 9.91 7.90 -1.37
C SER A 104 11.15 8.14 -0.50
N GLY A 105 12.28 8.62 -1.02
CA GLY A 105 13.48 8.86 -0.24
C GLY A 105 14.22 7.57 0.15
N HIS A 106 14.26 6.59 -0.75
CA HIS A 106 15.10 5.40 -0.59
C HIS A 106 16.48 5.61 -1.24
N ALA A 107 17.52 5.09 -0.58
CA ALA A 107 18.88 5.11 -1.12
C ALA A 107 18.97 4.28 -2.41
N PRO A 108 19.90 4.62 -3.33
CA PRO A 108 20.25 3.73 -4.44
C PRO A 108 20.63 2.34 -3.91
N GLY A 109 20.18 1.27 -4.57
CA GLY A 109 20.49 -0.10 -4.13
C GLY A 109 19.70 -0.61 -2.92
N SER A 110 18.69 0.11 -2.42
CA SER A 110 17.90 -0.33 -1.26
C SER A 110 17.17 -1.66 -1.52
N LYS A 111 17.52 -2.70 -0.75
CA LYS A 111 16.87 -4.01 -0.78
C LYS A 111 15.38 -3.92 -0.46
N GLU A 112 15.00 -3.03 0.46
CA GLU A 112 13.61 -2.77 0.83
C GLU A 112 12.82 -2.19 -0.35
N PHE A 113 13.42 -1.29 -1.12
CA PHE A 113 12.76 -0.71 -2.29
C PHE A 113 12.50 -1.78 -3.36
N TYR A 114 13.49 -2.63 -3.66
CA TYR A 114 13.35 -3.70 -4.65
C TYR A 114 12.27 -4.74 -4.29
N LYS A 115 11.94 -4.91 -3.00
CA LYS A 115 10.78 -5.73 -2.61
C LYS A 115 9.47 -5.17 -3.17
N TYR A 116 9.31 -3.84 -3.24
CA TYR A 116 8.12 -3.21 -3.82
C TYR A 116 8.08 -3.33 -5.34
N VAL A 117 9.24 -3.26 -5.99
CA VAL A 117 9.38 -3.54 -7.43
C VAL A 117 8.94 -4.96 -7.75
N GLY A 118 9.41 -5.95 -6.98
CA GLY A 118 9.00 -7.34 -7.14
C GLY A 118 7.48 -7.55 -6.98
N ILE A 119 6.86 -6.86 -6.03
CA ILE A 119 5.38 -6.90 -5.86
C ILE A 119 4.66 -6.33 -7.09
N ALA A 120 5.13 -5.19 -7.61
CA ALA A 120 4.54 -4.58 -8.81
C ALA A 120 4.72 -5.47 -10.05
N GLN A 121 5.89 -6.11 -10.19
CA GLN A 121 6.15 -7.06 -11.27
C GLN A 121 5.25 -8.29 -11.18
N GLU A 122 5.03 -8.85 -9.99
CA GLU A 122 4.13 -10.01 -9.86
C GLU A 122 2.67 -9.63 -10.16
N TYR A 123 2.25 -8.42 -9.78
CA TYR A 123 0.95 -7.90 -10.18
C TYR A 123 0.82 -7.80 -11.70
N LEU A 124 1.83 -7.23 -12.38
CA LEU A 124 1.85 -7.17 -13.84
C LEU A 124 1.82 -8.56 -14.49
N ASN A 125 2.62 -9.49 -13.97
CA ASN A 125 2.62 -10.88 -14.45
C ASN A 125 1.23 -11.52 -14.32
N HIS A 126 0.55 -11.31 -13.19
CA HIS A 126 -0.80 -11.81 -12.97
C HIS A 126 -1.80 -11.25 -14.00
N GLU A 127 -1.77 -9.95 -14.26
CA GLU A 127 -2.66 -9.33 -15.24
C GLU A 127 -2.40 -9.83 -16.67
N VAL A 128 -1.13 -9.98 -17.06
CA VAL A 128 -0.75 -10.54 -18.37
C VAL A 128 -1.22 -11.99 -18.50
N ARG A 129 -1.01 -12.84 -17.47
CA ARG A 129 -1.49 -14.23 -17.46
C ARG A 129 -3.02 -14.28 -17.61
N ASN A 130 -3.75 -13.39 -16.95
CA ASN A 130 -5.20 -13.32 -17.06
C ASN A 130 -5.66 -12.87 -18.45
N ALA A 131 -4.97 -11.91 -19.06
CA ALA A 131 -5.24 -11.50 -20.44
C ALA A 131 -5.01 -12.67 -21.42
N TYR A 132 -3.93 -13.43 -21.27
CA TYR A 132 -3.64 -14.59 -22.11
C TYR A 132 -4.70 -15.69 -21.98
N LYS A 133 -5.18 -15.99 -20.77
CA LYS A 133 -6.28 -16.94 -20.57
C LYS A 133 -7.53 -16.55 -21.36
N LYS A 134 -7.93 -15.27 -21.27
CA LYS A 134 -9.09 -14.73 -22.01
C LYS A 134 -8.92 -14.84 -23.52
N LEU A 135 -7.72 -14.59 -24.04
CA LEU A 135 -7.43 -14.72 -25.48
C LEU A 135 -7.57 -16.17 -25.96
N VAL A 136 -7.07 -17.15 -25.19
CA VAL A 136 -7.18 -18.57 -25.52
C VAL A 136 -8.64 -19.05 -25.49
N GLU A 137 -9.42 -18.62 -24.50
CA GLU A 137 -10.86 -18.94 -24.41
C GLU A 137 -11.64 -18.39 -25.61
N LEU A 138 -11.36 -17.15 -26.03
CA LEU A 138 -11.97 -16.54 -27.21
C LEU A 138 -11.63 -17.28 -28.51
N SER A 139 -10.37 -17.72 -28.69
CA SER A 139 -9.98 -18.49 -29.88
C SER A 139 -10.62 -19.88 -29.92
N SER A 140 -10.92 -20.46 -28.76
CA SER A 140 -11.53 -21.80 -28.63
C SER A 140 -13.04 -21.82 -28.91
N THR A 141 -13.69 -20.65 -28.89
CA THR A 141 -15.15 -20.52 -28.99
C THR A 141 -15.62 -20.05 -30.37
N SER A 142 -14.69 -19.82 -31.32
CA SER A 142 -15.05 -19.48 -32.70
C SER A 142 -15.48 -20.75 -33.46
N PRO A 143 -16.74 -20.88 -33.92
CA PRO A 143 -17.15 -22.02 -34.73
C PRO A 143 -16.39 -21.98 -36.05
N SER A 144 -15.88 -23.14 -36.46
CA SER A 144 -15.31 -23.35 -37.79
C SER A 144 -16.36 -22.96 -38.83
N LYS A 145 -16.14 -21.83 -39.52
CA LYS A 145 -16.82 -21.58 -40.78
C LYS A 145 -16.27 -22.58 -41.78
N SER A 146 -16.97 -23.71 -41.94
CA SER A 146 -16.80 -24.57 -43.12
C SER A 146 -17.27 -23.77 -44.33
N TYR A 147 -16.33 -23.51 -45.24
CA TYR A 147 -16.61 -23.11 -46.61
C TYR A 147 -16.69 -24.35 -47.49
#